data_AF-A0AAU5KMV9-F1
#
_entry.id   AF-A0AAU5KMV9-F1
#
_cell.length_a   1.000
_cell.length_b   1.000
_cell.length_c   1.000
_cell.angle_alpha   90.00
_cell.angle_beta   90.00
_cell.angle_gamma   90.00
#
_symmetry.space_group_name_H-M   'P 1'
#
loop_
_entity.id
_entity.type
_entity.pdbx_description
1 polymer ?
#
loop_
_entity_poly.entity_id
_entity_poly.type
_entity_poly.pdbx_seq_one_letter_code
_entity_poly.pdbx_strand_id
1 'polypeptide(L)'
;MRVDPLPGRSRARMRMRIRLRLRGARALAVAAAVACAAAGCGPNTDAYVALQNAMKSHITTQDHRPVASVSCTPHVHDTAREETAHLRCLVVFDDRTSYTADATIHNQNSGGTHNRPDSYSWDSPPPQ
;
A
#
# COMPACT_ATOMS: atom_id res chain seq x y z
N MET A 1 10.66 -64.28 -0.09
CA MET A 1 10.77 -63.64 1.23
C MET A 1 9.98 -62.35 1.18
N ARG A 2 8.88 -62.30 1.95
CA ARG A 2 7.97 -61.15 2.07
C ARG A 2 8.57 -60.19 3.10
N VAL A 3 8.53 -58.90 2.82
CA VAL A 3 8.75 -57.86 3.82
C VAL A 3 7.50 -56.98 3.78
N ASP A 4 6.63 -57.19 4.76
CA ASP A 4 5.42 -56.41 4.97
C ASP A 4 5.76 -54.99 5.52
N PRO A 5 4.94 -53.98 5.18
CA PRO A 5 5.13 -52.59 5.59
C PRO A 5 4.57 -52.32 7.00
N LEU A 6 5.29 -51.53 7.81
CA LEU A 6 4.78 -51.03 9.09
C LEU A 6 4.00 -49.71 8.91
N PRO A 7 2.85 -49.55 9.61
CA PRO A 7 1.95 -48.43 9.44
C PRO A 7 2.17 -47.31 10.48
N GLY A 8 1.71 -46.10 10.13
CA GLY A 8 1.04 -45.24 11.09
C GLY A 8 1.84 -44.04 11.61
N ARG A 9 1.41 -42.84 11.19
CA ARG A 9 1.03 -41.79 12.14
C ARG A 9 0.17 -40.72 11.49
N SER A 10 -1.13 -40.97 11.54
CA SER A 10 -2.19 -39.98 11.49
C SER A 10 -1.90 -38.85 12.48
N ARG A 11 -1.84 -37.60 12.00
CA ARG A 11 -2.06 -36.43 12.85
C ARG A 11 -3.37 -35.78 12.49
N ALA A 12 -4.23 -35.80 13.51
CA ALA A 12 -5.63 -35.46 13.51
C ALA A 12 -5.90 -34.05 13.00
N ARG A 13 -6.97 -33.96 12.23
CA ARG A 13 -7.74 -32.74 11.97
C ARG A 13 -8.21 -32.18 13.31
N MET A 14 -7.58 -31.12 13.80
CA MET A 14 -8.08 -30.42 14.99
C MET A 14 -9.19 -29.46 14.57
N ARG A 15 -10.41 -30.00 14.54
CA ARG A 15 -11.65 -29.22 14.52
C ARG A 15 -11.77 -28.50 15.86
N MET A 16 -11.26 -27.28 15.96
CA MET A 16 -11.47 -26.46 17.14
C MET A 16 -12.88 -25.88 17.08
N ARG A 17 -13.77 -26.49 17.88
CA ARG A 17 -15.13 -26.06 18.10
C ARG A 17 -15.14 -24.75 18.87
N ILE A 18 -15.72 -23.75 18.22
CA ILE A 18 -16.20 -22.48 18.74
C ILE A 18 -16.96 -22.68 20.06
N ARG A 19 -16.52 -22.00 21.12
CA ARG A 19 -17.37 -21.67 22.28
C ARG A 19 -17.51 -20.16 22.36
N LEU A 20 -18.56 -19.68 21.73
CA LEU A 20 -19.05 -18.31 21.82
C LEU A 20 -19.60 -18.10 23.25
N ARG A 21 -18.91 -17.33 24.09
CA ARG A 21 -19.48 -16.79 25.33
C ARG A 21 -19.89 -15.34 25.07
N LEU A 22 -21.17 -15.15 24.78
CA LEU A 22 -21.83 -13.85 24.85
C LEU A 22 -21.78 -13.36 26.30
N ARG A 23 -21.03 -12.27 26.54
CA ARG A 23 -21.31 -11.33 27.61
C ARG A 23 -21.26 -9.95 26.99
N GLY A 24 -22.38 -9.25 27.10
CA GLY A 24 -22.61 -7.98 26.44
C GLY A 24 -21.58 -6.93 26.82
N ALA A 25 -21.04 -6.29 25.79
CA ALA A 25 -20.54 -4.93 25.86
C ALA A 25 -21.16 -4.19 24.68
N ARG A 26 -22.12 -3.31 24.99
CA ARG A 26 -22.50 -2.22 24.09
C ARG A 26 -21.24 -1.37 23.91
N ALA A 27 -20.59 -1.50 22.76
CA ALA A 27 -19.59 -0.54 22.29
C ALA A 27 -19.80 -0.38 20.80
N LEU A 28 -20.14 0.86 20.41
CA LEU A 28 -20.40 1.23 19.03
C LEU A 28 -19.18 0.93 18.14
N ALA A 29 -19.52 0.35 16.99
CA ALA A 29 -18.85 0.35 15.70
C ALA A 29 -17.46 1.03 15.58
N VAL A 30 -16.46 0.17 15.36
CA VAL A 30 -15.43 0.24 14.31
C VAL A 30 -15.03 1.65 13.84
N ALA A 31 -13.98 2.18 14.45
CA ALA A 31 -12.95 2.88 13.69
C ALA A 31 -11.69 2.03 13.78
N ALA A 32 -11.36 1.34 12.68
CA ALA A 32 -10.13 0.60 12.56
C ALA A 32 -8.98 1.57 12.81
N ALA A 33 -8.28 1.38 13.93
CA ALA A 33 -6.99 2.01 14.18
C ALA A 33 -6.01 1.51 13.12
N VAL A 34 -5.90 2.22 12.00
CA VAL A 34 -4.75 2.13 11.13
C VAL A 34 -3.67 2.98 11.79
N ALA A 35 -3.07 2.41 12.83
CA ALA A 35 -1.74 2.81 13.27
C ALA A 35 -0.74 2.37 12.19
N CYS A 36 -0.67 3.11 11.08
CA CYS A 36 0.52 3.08 10.25
C CYS A 36 1.50 4.05 10.87
N ALA A 37 2.45 3.46 11.58
CA ALA A 37 3.56 4.13 12.20
C ALA A 37 4.17 5.19 11.28
N ALA A 38 4.48 6.35 11.87
CA ALA A 38 5.51 7.25 11.38
C ALA A 38 6.91 6.61 11.53
N ALA A 39 7.05 5.38 11.01
CA ALA A 39 8.29 4.64 10.91
C ALA A 39 8.35 4.12 9.48
N GLY A 40 9.36 4.57 8.72
CA GLY A 40 9.70 3.93 7.46
C GLY A 40 9.83 2.42 7.69
N CYS A 41 8.99 1.64 7.01
CA CYS A 41 9.01 0.18 7.09
C CYS A 41 9.49 -0.40 5.76
N GLY A 42 10.77 -0.73 5.68
CA GLY A 42 11.31 -1.80 4.83
C GLY A 42 11.97 -1.37 3.51
N PRO A 43 13.05 -2.06 3.10
CA PRO A 43 13.89 -1.66 1.97
C PRO A 43 13.13 -1.85 0.66
N ASN A 44 13.13 -0.84 -0.22
CA ASN A 44 12.49 -0.83 -1.53
C ASN A 44 11.01 -1.21 -1.52
N THR A 45 10.17 -0.39 -0.87
CA THR A 45 8.78 -0.31 -1.33
C THR A 45 8.80 0.16 -2.77
N ASP A 46 8.17 -0.62 -3.65
CA ASP A 46 7.99 -0.31 -5.06
C ASP A 46 7.67 1.19 -5.24
N ALA A 47 8.52 1.92 -5.96
CA ALA A 47 8.42 3.38 -6.11
C ALA A 47 7.03 3.79 -6.62
N TYR A 48 6.41 2.92 -7.41
CA TYR A 48 5.03 3.01 -7.86
C TYR A 48 4.00 3.02 -6.72
N VAL A 49 4.13 2.10 -5.75
CA VAL A 49 3.22 2.00 -4.59
C VAL A 49 3.42 3.19 -3.65
N ALA A 50 4.67 3.60 -3.46
CA ALA A 50 5.00 4.76 -2.64
C ALA A 50 4.39 6.05 -3.22
N LEU A 51 4.50 6.27 -4.54
CA LEU A 51 3.87 7.40 -5.22
C LEU A 51 2.34 7.40 -5.04
N GLN A 52 1.66 6.28 -5.29
CA GLN A 52 0.20 6.20 -5.15
C GLN A 52 -0.27 6.54 -3.72
N ASN A 53 0.46 6.04 -2.71
CA ASN A 53 0.17 6.34 -1.31
C ASN A 53 0.42 7.81 -0.99
N ALA A 54 1.50 8.40 -1.51
CA ALA A 54 1.82 9.82 -1.33
C ALA A 54 0.73 10.71 -1.92
N MET A 55 0.30 10.43 -3.16
CA MET A 55 -0.81 11.14 -3.81
C MET A 55 -2.10 11.01 -3.01
N LYS A 56 -2.51 9.78 -2.68
CA LYS A 56 -3.75 9.52 -1.91
C LYS A 56 -3.75 10.26 -0.58
N SER A 57 -2.64 10.21 0.16
CA SER A 57 -2.51 10.88 1.45
C SER A 57 -2.54 12.39 1.31
N HIS A 58 -1.73 12.96 0.41
CA HIS A 58 -1.63 14.41 0.25
C HIS A 58 -2.98 14.99 -0.19
N ILE A 59 -3.62 14.43 -1.21
CA ILE A 59 -4.88 14.96 -1.72
C ILE A 59 -6.00 14.84 -0.67
N THR A 60 -6.05 13.73 0.08
CA THR A 60 -7.04 13.56 1.16
C THR A 60 -6.81 14.55 2.31
N THR A 61 -5.55 14.85 2.64
CA THR A 61 -5.21 15.62 3.85
C THR A 61 -5.03 17.12 3.60
N GLN A 62 -4.42 17.51 2.48
CA GLN A 62 -4.10 18.90 2.12
C GLN A 62 -5.20 19.52 1.25
N ASP A 63 -5.69 18.79 0.24
CA ASP A 63 -6.77 19.28 -0.62
C ASP A 63 -8.16 18.99 -0.01
N HIS A 64 -8.22 18.26 1.11
CA HIS A 64 -9.46 17.82 1.77
C HIS A 64 -10.43 17.08 0.83
N ARG A 65 -9.88 16.35 -0.15
CA ARG A 65 -10.65 15.58 -1.13
C ARG A 65 -10.40 14.09 -0.96
N PRO A 66 -11.33 13.31 -0.38
CA PRO A 66 -11.15 11.88 -0.18
C PRO A 66 -10.92 11.12 -1.49
N VAL A 67 -9.81 10.39 -1.55
CA VAL A 67 -9.41 9.61 -2.72
C VAL A 67 -9.76 8.13 -2.52
N ALA A 68 -10.60 7.59 -3.40
CA ALA A 68 -10.95 6.18 -3.44
C ALA A 68 -9.74 5.35 -3.89
N SER A 69 -9.16 5.69 -5.06
CA SER A 69 -8.04 4.97 -5.66
C SER A 69 -7.12 5.87 -6.47
N VAL A 70 -5.85 5.48 -6.55
CA VAL A 70 -4.86 6.04 -7.47
C VAL A 70 -4.29 4.87 -8.27
N SER A 71 -4.06 5.06 -9.56
CA SER A 71 -3.38 4.11 -10.44
C SER A 71 -2.50 4.86 -11.40
N CYS A 72 -1.24 4.45 -11.57
CA CYS A 72 -0.28 5.14 -12.41
C CYS A 72 0.20 4.23 -13.56
N THR A 73 0.74 4.83 -14.62
CA THR A 73 1.34 4.10 -15.74
C THR A 73 2.54 4.90 -16.28
N PRO A 74 3.67 4.27 -16.63
CA PRO A 74 3.98 2.83 -16.50
C PRO A 74 4.19 2.40 -15.03
N HIS A 75 4.20 1.09 -14.78
CA HIS A 75 4.55 0.56 -13.46
C HIS A 75 6.07 0.58 -13.29
N VAL A 76 6.57 1.28 -12.27
CA VAL A 76 8.00 1.48 -12.05
C VAL A 76 8.39 0.87 -10.71
N HIS A 77 9.03 -0.30 -10.75
CA HIS A 77 9.46 -1.03 -9.54
C HIS A 77 10.54 -0.29 -8.76
N ASP A 78 11.51 0.28 -9.49
CA ASP A 78 12.57 1.11 -8.96
C ASP A 78 12.90 2.16 -10.02
N THR A 79 13.29 3.35 -9.60
CA THR A 79 13.83 4.35 -10.52
C THR A 79 15.34 4.13 -10.60
N ALA A 80 15.94 4.08 -11.80
CA ALA A 80 17.38 3.93 -11.86
C ALA A 80 18.04 5.11 -11.12
N ARG A 81 19.24 4.89 -10.58
CA ARG A 81 19.97 5.94 -9.87
C ARG A 81 20.14 7.15 -10.78
N GLU A 82 19.89 8.33 -10.23
CA GLU A 82 19.96 9.61 -10.94
C GLU A 82 18.93 9.78 -12.07
N GLU A 83 17.97 8.85 -12.19
CA GLU A 83 16.91 8.91 -13.19
C GLU A 83 15.63 9.50 -12.61
N THR A 84 14.86 10.12 -13.51
CA THR A 84 13.54 10.65 -13.22
C THR A 84 12.53 9.84 -14.02
N ALA A 85 11.59 9.18 -13.34
CA ALA A 85 10.51 8.49 -14.03
C ALA A 85 9.31 9.41 -14.15
N HIS A 86 8.77 9.50 -15.36
CA HIS A 86 7.52 10.19 -15.66
C HIS A 86 6.40 9.17 -15.77
N LEU A 87 5.32 9.41 -15.03
CA LEU A 87 4.15 8.56 -14.96
C LEU A 87 2.90 9.39 -15.21
N ARG A 88 1.84 8.73 -15.64
CA ARG A 88 0.50 9.27 -15.74
C ARG A 88 -0.41 8.54 -14.77
N CYS A 89 -1.01 9.29 -13.85
CA CYS A 89 -1.80 8.75 -12.75
C CYS A 89 -3.27 9.12 -12.89
N LEU A 90 -4.15 8.12 -12.91
CA LEU A 90 -5.59 8.30 -12.74
C LEU A 90 -5.93 8.28 -11.25
N VAL A 91 -6.50 9.38 -10.76
CA VAL A 91 -7.00 9.53 -9.40
C VAL A 91 -8.53 9.52 -9.45
N VAL A 92 -9.15 8.66 -8.64
CA VAL A 92 -10.60 8.55 -8.48
C VAL A 92 -10.96 8.95 -7.05
N PHE A 93 -11.87 9.90 -6.91
CA PHE A 93 -12.37 10.39 -5.63
C PHE A 93 -13.59 9.58 -5.16
N ASP A 94 -13.92 9.68 -3.87
CA ASP A 94 -15.08 8.99 -3.29
C ASP A 94 -16.43 9.49 -3.86
N ASP A 95 -16.47 10.72 -4.40
CA ASP A 95 -17.64 11.28 -5.10
C ASP A 95 -17.80 10.74 -6.54
N ARG A 96 -16.92 9.83 -6.96
CA ARG A 96 -16.81 9.24 -8.31
C ARG A 96 -16.33 10.21 -9.39
N THR A 97 -15.91 11.42 -9.04
CA THR A 97 -15.13 12.25 -9.95
C THR A 97 -13.72 11.69 -10.09
N SER A 98 -13.03 12.07 -11.15
CA SER A 98 -11.66 11.63 -11.39
C SER A 98 -10.89 12.70 -12.13
N TYR A 99 -9.57 12.68 -11.96
CA TYR A 99 -8.67 13.46 -12.80
C TYR A 99 -7.44 12.63 -13.13
N THR A 100 -6.76 13.04 -14.20
CA THR A 100 -5.46 12.47 -14.57
C THR A 100 -4.39 13.49 -14.23
N ALA A 101 -3.33 13.04 -13.56
CA ALA A 101 -2.17 13.84 -13.20
C ALA A 101 -0.94 13.30 -13.93
N ASP A 102 -0.15 14.17 -14.52
CA ASP A 102 1.25 13.83 -14.81
C ASP A 102 2.01 13.84 -13.48
N ALA A 103 2.78 12.78 -13.25
CA ALA A 103 3.47 12.52 -12.00
C ALA A 103 4.93 12.18 -12.28
N THR A 104 5.79 12.51 -11.33
CA THR A 104 7.23 12.31 -11.45
C THR A 104 7.78 11.69 -10.17
N ILE A 105 8.62 10.66 -10.34
CA ILE A 105 9.44 10.08 -9.28
C ILE A 105 10.88 10.49 -9.56
N HIS A 106 11.53 11.10 -8.58
CA HIS A 106 12.92 11.53 -8.68
C HIS A 106 13.78 10.75 -7.70
N ASN A 107 14.69 9.92 -8.24
CA ASN A 107 15.64 9.15 -7.44
C ASN A 107 16.69 10.08 -6.84
N GLN A 108 16.72 10.19 -5.51
CA GLN A 108 17.65 11.07 -4.81
C GLN A 108 19.01 10.43 -4.50
N ASN A 109 19.25 9.19 -4.95
CA ASN A 109 20.48 8.45 -4.73
C ASN A 109 21.47 8.68 -5.88
N SER A 110 22.10 9.86 -5.90
CA SER A 110 23.16 10.23 -6.86
C SER A 110 24.56 10.32 -6.22
N GLY A 111 25.61 10.09 -7.02
CA GLY A 111 26.98 10.50 -6.69
C GLY A 111 27.58 9.99 -5.38
N GLY A 112 27.21 8.79 -4.92
CA GLY A 112 27.72 8.21 -3.66
C GLY A 112 26.90 8.58 -2.42
N THR A 113 25.86 9.40 -2.58
CA THR A 113 24.81 9.56 -1.56
C THR A 113 23.91 8.33 -1.62
N HIS A 114 23.83 7.60 -0.51
CA HIS A 114 23.06 6.36 -0.43
C HIS A 114 21.90 6.51 0.56
N ASN A 115 20.79 5.83 0.27
CA ASN A 115 19.61 5.71 1.13
C ASN A 115 18.81 7.00 1.34
N ARG A 116 18.81 7.92 0.36
CA ARG A 116 17.81 8.99 0.34
C ARG A 116 16.48 8.46 -0.19
N PRO A 117 15.35 8.83 0.43
CA PRO A 117 14.04 8.49 -0.10
C PRO A 117 13.81 9.20 -1.44
N ASP A 118 13.06 8.57 -2.34
CA ASP A 118 12.62 9.22 -3.56
C ASP A 118 11.73 10.43 -3.23
N SER A 119 11.81 11.45 -4.08
CA SER A 119 10.84 12.56 -4.06
C SER A 119 9.81 12.38 -5.17
N TYR A 120 8.60 12.85 -4.88
CA TYR A 120 7.44 12.72 -5.75
C TYR A 120 6.86 14.09 -6.06
N SER A 121 6.39 14.30 -7.29
CA SER A 121 5.56 15.44 -7.68
C SER A 121 4.44 15.00 -8.62
N TRP A 122 3.36 15.76 -8.65
CA TRP A 122 2.22 15.51 -9.55
C TRP A 122 1.40 16.78 -9.75
N ASP A 123 0.60 16.81 -10.81
CA ASP A 123 -0.35 17.90 -11.05
C ASP A 123 -1.44 17.95 -9.98
N SER A 124 -1.73 19.17 -9.50
CA SER A 124 -2.79 19.40 -8.53
C SER A 124 -4.16 19.01 -9.09
N PRO A 125 -5.08 18.52 -8.23
CA PRO A 125 -6.46 18.34 -8.62
C PRO A 125 -7.07 19.64 -9.15
N PRO A 126 -7.93 19.59 -10.18
CA PRO A 126 -8.66 20.77 -10.64
C PRO A 126 -9.57 21.30 -9.51
N PRO A 127 -9.80 22.62 -9.43
CA PRO A 127 -10.70 23.22 -8.45
C PRO A 127 -12.13 22.68 -8.62
N GLN A 128 -12.86 22.59 -7.51
CA GLN A 128 -14.28 22.24 -7.50
C GLN A 128 -15.16 23.45 -7.80
#